data_AF-A0A6L6PIA2-F1
#
_entry.id   AF-A0A6L6PIA2-F1
#
_cell.length_a   1.000
_cell.length_b   1.000
_cell.length_c   1.000
_cell.angle_alpha   90.00
_cell.angle_beta   90.00
_cell.angle_gamma   90.00
#
_symmetry.space_group_name_H-M   'P 1'
#
loop_
_entity.id
_entity.type
_entity.pdbx_description
1 polymer ?
#
loop_
_entity_poly.entity_id
_entity_poly.type
_entity_poly.pdbx_seq_one_letter_code
_entity_poly.pdbx_strand_id
1 'polypeptide(L)'
;MAVADYEYTVEQCDVSQQNRGRLTAYRTFRRKCLDYIRADSRTSVATQIHNLAWHTAVFKTLNEARRIEPEQKVNAGMWNLISAGYFTMVTLGVRRLVDHHAKTDSIWNVLEHLEKHPELLTRENYVCYDGVPFDHAKAFSAYVAMLEVSDESGDSGTWLPAGGPDAWDTSQLLHKAFDRLAGAHGLKKRTDKIPAELFAKLKDQLRAPAIERVRTLADRSIAHAERISPDSPVPVTTFDDVEEALRIIVRVTNFLSASVFYDAAFGSVVPTPQYDVLANLDAPWISSALIPDLRDKWREVCNSMNTWADDIDDGFLLELS
;
A
#
# COMPACT_ATOMS: atom_id res chain seq x y z
N MET A 1 11.37 -5.48 2.55
CA MET A 1 12.38 -5.64 1.46
C MET A 1 12.98 -4.28 1.20
N ALA A 2 14.31 -4.18 1.11
CA ALA A 2 14.95 -2.91 0.77
C ALA A 2 14.46 -2.40 -0.60
N VAL A 3 14.34 -1.07 -0.74
CA VAL A 3 14.06 -0.44 -2.04
C VAL A 3 15.23 -0.76 -2.97
N ALA A 4 14.97 -1.42 -4.09
CA ALA A 4 16.00 -1.79 -5.05
C ALA A 4 16.73 -0.54 -5.59
N ASP A 5 18.01 -0.71 -5.90
CA ASP A 5 18.76 0.31 -6.64
C ASP A 5 18.28 0.39 -8.08
N TYR A 6 18.48 1.56 -8.70
CA TYR A 6 18.19 1.75 -10.12
C TYR A 6 19.19 0.97 -10.95
N GLU A 7 18.69 0.17 -11.89
CA GLU A 7 19.52 -0.69 -12.73
C GLU A 7 20.33 0.13 -13.75
N TYR A 8 19.74 1.23 -14.24
CA TYR A 8 20.35 2.07 -15.28
C TYR A 8 20.82 3.40 -14.69
N THR A 9 21.96 3.89 -15.18
CA THR A 9 22.42 5.26 -14.87
C THR A 9 21.51 6.31 -15.50
N VAL A 10 21.57 7.54 -15.00
CA VAL A 10 20.78 8.67 -15.54
C VAL A 10 21.16 8.97 -17.00
N GLU A 11 22.42 8.72 -17.36
CA GLU A 11 22.96 8.88 -18.71
C GLU A 11 22.35 7.87 -19.70
N GLN A 12 21.97 6.69 -19.22
CA GLN A 12 21.35 5.61 -20.00
C GLN A 12 19.82 5.76 -20.12
N CYS A 13 19.21 6.71 -19.40
CA CYS A 13 17.76 6.95 -19.47
C CYS A 13 17.40 7.84 -20.67
N ASP A 14 16.20 7.64 -21.24
CA ASP A 14 15.64 8.45 -22.32
C ASP A 14 15.17 9.84 -21.81
N VAL A 15 16.12 10.63 -21.33
CA VAL A 15 15.94 12.02 -20.90
C VAL A 15 17.01 12.91 -21.52
N SER A 16 16.61 14.12 -21.89
CA SER A 16 17.57 15.10 -22.44
C SER A 16 18.66 15.45 -21.42
N GLN A 17 19.84 15.85 -21.88
CA GLN A 17 20.95 16.25 -21.00
C GLN A 17 20.53 17.35 -20.02
N GLN A 18 19.65 18.26 -20.44
CA GLN A 18 19.13 19.36 -19.61
C GLN A 18 18.20 18.85 -18.49
N ASN A 19 17.51 17.72 -18.69
CA ASN A 19 16.55 17.15 -17.74
C ASN A 19 17.16 16.10 -16.80
N ARG A 20 18.40 15.65 -17.02
CA ARG A 20 19.08 14.65 -16.17
C ARG A 20 19.15 15.04 -14.69
N GLY A 21 19.37 16.33 -14.40
CA GLY A 21 19.34 16.84 -13.03
C GLY A 21 17.98 16.65 -12.36
N ARG A 22 16.88 16.86 -13.11
CA ARG A 22 15.52 16.64 -12.62
C ARG A 22 15.23 15.15 -12.40
N LEU A 23 15.70 14.28 -13.30
CA LEU A 23 15.57 12.83 -13.12
C LEU A 23 16.32 12.35 -11.86
N THR A 24 17.52 12.88 -11.61
CA THR A 24 18.30 12.57 -10.39
C THR A 24 17.54 12.97 -9.13
N ALA A 25 16.95 14.18 -9.13
CA ALA A 25 16.12 14.66 -8.03
C ALA A 25 14.87 13.77 -7.84
N TYR A 26 14.20 13.39 -8.94
CA TYR A 26 13.05 12.48 -8.89
C TYR A 26 13.42 11.10 -8.34
N ARG A 27 14.53 10.51 -8.78
CA ARG A 27 15.03 9.23 -8.26
C ARG A 27 15.27 9.26 -6.74
N THR A 28 15.94 10.32 -6.28
CA THR A 28 16.18 10.55 -4.84
C THR A 28 14.86 10.70 -4.07
N PHE A 29 13.94 11.50 -4.61
CA PHE A 29 12.61 11.73 -4.05
C PHE A 29 11.78 10.44 -3.98
N ARG A 30 11.67 9.70 -5.10
CA ARG A 30 10.96 8.42 -5.21
C ARG A 30 11.49 7.42 -4.21
N ARG A 31 12.81 7.27 -4.10
CA ARG A 31 13.45 6.38 -3.12
C ARG A 31 13.07 6.74 -1.70
N LYS A 32 13.17 8.02 -1.33
CA LYS A 32 12.79 8.49 0.01
C LYS A 32 11.33 8.17 0.35
N CYS A 33 10.40 8.39 -0.59
CA CYS A 33 9.00 8.05 -0.39
C CYS A 33 8.77 6.54 -0.26
N LEU A 34 9.45 5.73 -1.08
CA LEU A 34 9.39 4.28 -0.98
C LEU A 34 10.03 3.76 0.31
N ASP A 35 11.07 4.41 0.84
CA ASP A 35 11.66 4.06 2.13
C ASP A 35 10.64 4.27 3.26
N TYR A 36 9.90 5.38 3.27
CA TYR A 36 8.80 5.55 4.24
C TYR A 36 7.74 4.46 4.12
N ILE A 37 7.41 4.05 2.89
CA ILE A 37 6.39 3.04 2.65
C ILE A 37 6.89 1.65 3.07
N ARG A 38 8.08 1.23 2.64
CA ARG A 38 8.48 -0.19 2.67
C ARG A 38 9.92 -0.46 3.09
N ALA A 39 10.63 0.52 3.68
CA ALA A 39 11.95 0.26 4.23
C ALA A 39 11.92 -0.94 5.17
N ASP A 40 13.07 -1.61 5.28
CA ASP A 40 13.29 -2.69 6.25
C ASP A 40 13.49 -2.10 7.66
N SER A 41 12.43 -1.47 8.16
CA SER A 41 12.36 -0.83 9.47
C SER A 41 11.05 -1.23 10.14
N ARG A 42 11.08 -1.37 11.47
CA ARG A 42 9.88 -1.59 12.28
C ARG A 42 8.87 -0.44 12.17
N THR A 43 9.31 0.74 11.75
CA THR A 43 8.49 1.94 11.63
C THR A 43 7.93 2.16 10.24
N SER A 44 8.36 1.43 9.20
CA SER A 44 7.82 1.64 7.85
C SER A 44 6.31 1.38 7.81
N VAL A 45 5.62 2.09 6.92
CA VAL A 45 4.16 2.00 6.78
C VAL A 45 3.73 0.55 6.51
N ALA A 46 4.41 -0.15 5.60
CA ALA A 46 4.15 -1.54 5.23
C ALA A 46 4.30 -2.49 6.42
N THR A 47 5.40 -2.38 7.18
CA THR A 47 5.61 -3.23 8.35
C THR A 47 4.55 -2.99 9.42
N GLN A 48 4.16 -1.73 9.64
CA GLN A 48 3.05 -1.40 10.54
C GLN A 48 1.72 -2.00 10.05
N ILE A 49 1.39 -1.85 8.76
CA ILE A 49 0.19 -2.44 8.15
C ILE A 49 0.16 -3.96 8.32
N HIS A 50 1.24 -4.67 7.98
CA HIS A 50 1.32 -6.12 8.11
C HIS A 50 1.14 -6.59 9.56
N ASN A 51 1.73 -5.87 10.52
CA ASN A 51 1.55 -6.18 11.94
C ASN A 51 0.10 -5.97 12.39
N LEU A 52 -0.53 -4.87 11.99
CA LEU A 52 -1.94 -4.62 12.31
C LEU A 52 -2.85 -5.66 11.67
N ALA A 53 -2.61 -5.98 10.40
CA ALA A 53 -3.38 -6.98 9.68
C ALA A 53 -3.28 -8.36 10.34
N TRP A 54 -2.07 -8.76 10.75
CA TRP A 54 -1.85 -9.98 11.52
C TRP A 54 -2.63 -9.99 12.84
N HIS A 55 -2.53 -8.92 13.64
CA HIS A 55 -3.27 -8.82 14.89
C HIS A 55 -4.78 -8.89 14.67
N THR A 56 -5.30 -8.26 13.62
CA THR A 56 -6.71 -8.30 13.24
C THR A 56 -7.14 -9.72 12.87
N ALA A 57 -6.35 -10.43 12.06
CA ALA A 57 -6.63 -11.81 11.69
C ALA A 57 -6.69 -12.73 12.92
N VAL A 58 -5.67 -12.65 13.78
CA VAL A 58 -5.61 -13.41 15.04
C VAL A 58 -6.82 -13.09 15.93
N PHE A 59 -7.14 -11.82 16.13
CA PHE A 59 -8.26 -11.42 16.98
C PHE A 59 -9.61 -11.91 16.42
N LYS A 60 -9.87 -11.75 15.12
CA LYS A 60 -11.12 -12.23 14.50
C LYS A 60 -11.26 -13.75 14.61
N THR A 61 -10.18 -14.50 14.45
CA THR A 61 -10.19 -15.96 14.65
C THR A 61 -10.41 -16.34 16.12
N LEU A 62 -9.80 -15.64 17.07
CA LEU A 62 -10.05 -15.87 18.51
C LEU A 62 -11.47 -15.51 18.92
N ASN A 63 -12.02 -14.43 18.37
CA ASN A 63 -13.40 -14.02 18.60
C ASN A 63 -14.38 -15.07 18.07
N GLU A 64 -14.09 -15.65 16.89
CA GLU A 64 -14.86 -16.76 16.37
C GLU A 64 -14.75 -18.01 17.25
N ALA A 65 -13.54 -18.34 17.73
CA ALA A 65 -13.33 -19.49 18.63
C ALA A 65 -14.22 -19.39 19.86
N ARG A 66 -14.27 -18.21 20.48
CA ARG A 66 -15.17 -17.95 21.62
C ARG A 66 -16.64 -18.06 21.25
N ARG A 67 -17.04 -17.64 20.04
CA ARG A 67 -18.43 -17.68 19.56
C ARG A 67 -18.93 -19.10 19.37
N ILE A 68 -18.10 -19.99 18.81
CA ILE A 68 -18.48 -21.35 18.44
C ILE A 68 -18.24 -22.38 19.56
N GLU A 69 -17.34 -22.10 20.50
CA GLU A 69 -17.06 -22.98 21.64
C GLU A 69 -18.18 -22.88 22.70
N PRO A 70 -18.97 -23.94 22.95
CA PRO A 70 -20.09 -23.88 23.90
C PRO A 70 -19.65 -23.71 25.34
N GLU A 71 -18.50 -24.29 25.74
CA GLU A 71 -18.07 -24.31 27.14
C GLU A 71 -17.42 -22.98 27.58
N GLN A 72 -16.93 -22.18 26.62
CA GLN A 72 -16.27 -20.87 26.85
C GLN A 72 -15.36 -20.83 28.09
N LYS A 73 -14.46 -21.81 28.24
CA LYS A 73 -13.60 -21.96 29.42
C LYS A 73 -12.71 -20.76 29.73
N VAL A 74 -12.43 -19.93 28.72
CA VAL A 74 -11.71 -18.66 28.90
C VAL A 74 -12.58 -17.68 29.68
N ASN A 75 -12.16 -17.41 30.91
CA ASN A 75 -12.87 -16.49 31.80
C ASN A 75 -12.96 -15.06 31.22
N ALA A 76 -13.97 -14.33 31.67
CA ALA A 76 -14.26 -12.98 31.18
C ALA A 76 -13.12 -11.98 31.39
N GLY A 77 -12.33 -12.11 32.46
CA GLY A 77 -11.20 -11.21 32.73
C GLY A 77 -10.09 -11.32 31.69
N MET A 78 -9.70 -12.55 31.35
CA MET A 78 -8.72 -12.82 30.28
C MET A 78 -9.24 -12.37 28.91
N TRP A 79 -10.51 -12.64 28.62
CA TRP A 79 -11.12 -12.19 27.38
C TRP A 79 -11.12 -10.66 27.26
N ASN A 80 -11.56 -9.96 28.31
CA ASN A 80 -11.56 -8.50 28.34
C ASN A 80 -10.16 -7.90 28.15
N LEU A 81 -9.13 -8.51 28.76
CA LEU A 81 -7.74 -8.08 28.56
C LEU A 81 -7.31 -8.21 27.10
N ILE A 82 -7.65 -9.33 26.45
CA ILE A 82 -7.29 -9.58 25.05
C ILE A 82 -8.04 -8.65 24.11
N SER A 83 -9.36 -8.50 24.28
CA SER A 83 -10.15 -7.59 23.46
C SER A 83 -9.72 -6.13 23.62
N ALA A 84 -9.50 -5.67 24.87
CA ALA A 84 -9.05 -4.31 25.14
C ALA A 84 -7.61 -4.07 24.65
N GLY A 85 -6.72 -5.05 24.83
CA GLY A 85 -5.35 -4.99 24.35
C GLY A 85 -5.27 -4.91 22.83
N TYR A 86 -5.99 -5.79 22.13
CA TYR A 86 -6.12 -5.76 20.67
C TYR A 86 -6.65 -4.40 20.19
N PHE A 87 -7.77 -3.95 20.75
CA PHE A 87 -8.39 -2.68 20.36
C PHE A 87 -7.39 -1.52 20.52
N THR A 88 -6.72 -1.44 21.66
CA THR A 88 -5.71 -0.42 21.96
C THR A 88 -4.53 -0.46 20.96
N MET A 89 -4.01 -1.66 20.66
CA MET A 89 -2.90 -1.84 19.72
C MET A 89 -3.23 -1.35 18.33
N VAL A 90 -4.40 -1.73 17.80
CA VAL A 90 -4.79 -1.34 16.44
C VAL A 90 -5.20 0.13 16.36
N THR A 91 -5.90 0.66 17.37
CA THR A 91 -6.23 2.09 17.44
C THR A 91 -4.97 2.97 17.43
N LEU A 92 -3.95 2.64 18.23
CA LEU A 92 -2.68 3.37 18.20
C LEU A 92 -1.91 3.16 16.89
N GLY A 93 -2.02 1.98 16.28
CA GLY A 93 -1.42 1.70 14.98
C GLY A 93 -1.99 2.56 13.86
N VAL A 94 -3.32 2.61 13.76
CA VAL A 94 -4.04 3.49 12.81
C VAL A 94 -3.60 4.93 13.01
N ARG A 95 -3.62 5.44 14.25
CA ARG A 95 -3.18 6.81 14.59
C ARG A 95 -1.77 7.11 14.08
N ARG A 96 -0.80 6.20 14.25
CA ARG A 96 0.57 6.39 13.76
C ARG A 96 0.66 6.44 12.24
N LEU A 97 -0.08 5.57 11.56
CA LEU A 97 -0.08 5.47 10.09
C LEU A 97 -0.63 6.72 9.41
N VAL A 98 -1.46 7.49 10.10
CA VAL A 98 -2.02 8.77 9.64
C VAL A 98 -1.47 9.98 10.41
N ASP A 99 -0.36 9.86 11.14
CA ASP A 99 0.20 10.96 11.92
C ASP A 99 0.72 12.09 11.01
N HIS A 100 0.48 13.34 11.38
CA HIS A 100 0.84 14.53 10.60
C HIS A 100 2.24 15.05 10.96
N HIS A 101 2.91 14.48 11.96
CA HIS A 101 4.19 14.98 12.42
C HIS A 101 5.30 14.66 11.41
N ALA A 102 6.01 15.66 10.87
CA ALA A 102 6.95 15.52 9.76
C ALA A 102 8.13 14.52 9.93
N LYS A 103 8.35 13.99 11.14
CA LYS A 103 9.36 12.97 11.45
C LYS A 103 8.80 11.55 11.59
N THR A 104 7.51 11.33 11.34
CA THR A 104 6.89 10.01 11.44
C THR A 104 6.85 9.33 10.07
N ASP A 105 7.04 8.02 10.07
CA ASP A 105 6.78 7.19 8.90
C ASP A 105 5.26 6.96 8.78
N SER A 106 4.58 7.90 8.12
CA SER A 106 3.12 7.91 7.94
C SER A 106 2.76 8.13 6.48
N ILE A 107 1.58 7.65 6.10
CA ILE A 107 1.04 7.84 4.74
C ILE A 107 0.79 9.33 4.49
N TRP A 108 0.36 10.05 5.53
CA TRP A 108 0.13 11.49 5.46
C TRP A 108 1.39 12.25 5.01
N ASN A 109 2.55 11.91 5.59
CA ASN A 109 3.82 12.56 5.23
C ASN A 109 4.25 12.24 3.80
N VAL A 110 3.99 11.04 3.30
CA VAL A 110 4.24 10.70 1.89
C VAL A 110 3.39 11.59 0.97
N LEU A 111 2.11 11.78 1.27
CA LEU A 111 1.23 12.66 0.51
C LEU A 111 1.68 14.12 0.59
N GLU A 112 2.12 14.61 1.75
CA GLU A 112 2.70 15.96 1.86
C GLU A 112 3.96 16.13 1.02
N HIS A 113 4.80 15.10 0.94
CA HIS A 113 6.00 15.13 0.10
C HIS A 113 5.64 15.20 -1.39
N LEU A 114 4.62 14.46 -1.84
CA LEU A 114 4.12 14.50 -3.21
C LEU A 114 3.59 15.89 -3.59
N GLU A 115 2.77 16.50 -2.74
CA GLU A 115 2.21 17.84 -2.98
C GLU A 115 3.27 18.94 -3.02
N LYS A 116 4.37 18.80 -2.28
CA LYS A 116 5.46 19.79 -2.22
C LYS A 116 6.39 19.73 -3.45
N HIS A 117 6.33 18.66 -4.23
CA HIS A 117 7.25 18.42 -5.36
C HIS A 117 6.55 18.13 -6.71
N PRO A 118 5.55 18.91 -7.13
CA PRO A 118 4.82 18.68 -8.39
C PRO A 118 5.71 18.81 -9.64
N GLU A 119 6.86 19.47 -9.53
CA GLU A 119 7.88 19.56 -10.57
C GLU A 119 8.58 18.22 -10.87
N LEU A 120 8.58 17.30 -9.90
CA LEU A 120 9.20 15.98 -10.05
C LEU A 120 8.21 14.93 -10.59
N LEU A 121 6.90 15.17 -10.44
CA LEU A 121 5.82 14.24 -10.78
C LEU A 121 5.38 14.37 -12.24
N THR A 122 6.34 14.33 -13.16
CA THR A 122 6.07 14.45 -14.60
C THR A 122 6.08 13.10 -15.32
N ARG A 123 5.40 13.02 -16.46
CA ARG A 123 5.35 11.82 -17.31
C ARG A 123 6.73 11.32 -17.69
N GLU A 124 7.63 12.22 -18.12
CA GLU A 124 9.00 11.85 -18.47
C GLU A 124 9.74 11.20 -17.30
N ASN A 125 9.65 11.78 -16.10
CA ASN A 125 10.30 11.23 -14.92
C ASN A 125 9.66 9.88 -14.53
N TYR A 126 8.33 9.76 -14.60
CA TYR A 126 7.60 8.55 -14.24
C TYR A 126 7.85 7.39 -15.21
N VAL A 127 7.97 7.65 -16.52
CA VAL A 127 8.20 6.59 -17.51
C VAL A 127 9.68 6.23 -17.58
N CYS A 128 10.55 7.22 -17.69
CA CYS A 128 11.97 6.99 -17.98
C CYS A 128 12.83 6.81 -16.71
N TYR A 129 12.20 6.55 -15.55
CA TYR A 129 12.91 6.59 -14.28
C TYR A 129 14.03 5.57 -14.17
N ASP A 130 13.96 4.46 -14.90
CA ASP A 130 14.98 3.40 -14.90
C ASP A 130 15.27 2.85 -16.29
N GLY A 131 15.69 3.73 -17.21
CA GLY A 131 16.18 3.33 -18.52
C GLY A 131 15.11 3.07 -19.58
N VAL A 132 13.84 2.94 -19.18
CA VAL A 132 12.71 2.67 -20.08
C VAL A 132 12.53 3.82 -21.10
N PRO A 133 12.34 3.52 -22.40
CA PRO A 133 12.18 4.55 -23.43
C PRO A 133 10.86 5.31 -23.23
N PHE A 134 10.81 6.60 -23.57
CA PHE A 134 9.57 7.37 -23.56
C PHE A 134 8.71 7.05 -24.79
N ASP A 135 9.32 6.96 -25.97
CA ASP A 135 8.61 6.65 -27.20
C ASP A 135 8.55 5.13 -27.41
N HIS A 136 7.54 4.49 -26.80
CA HIS A 136 7.33 3.05 -26.94
C HIS A 136 7.09 2.61 -28.38
N ALA A 137 6.50 3.46 -29.24
CA ALA A 137 6.22 3.11 -30.63
C ALA A 137 7.51 3.05 -31.45
N LYS A 138 8.39 4.05 -31.27
CA LYS A 138 9.72 4.04 -31.88
C LYS A 138 10.57 2.87 -31.40
N ALA A 139 10.56 2.58 -30.09
CA ALA A 139 11.29 1.44 -29.53
C ALA A 139 10.77 0.10 -30.08
N PHE A 140 9.45 -0.06 -30.21
CA PHE A 140 8.84 -1.25 -30.84
C PHE A 140 9.25 -1.40 -32.31
N SER A 141 9.21 -0.32 -33.10
CA SER A 141 9.65 -0.37 -34.50
C SER A 141 11.13 -0.77 -34.64
N ALA A 142 12.01 -0.27 -33.75
CA ALA A 142 13.41 -0.67 -33.74
C ALA A 142 13.60 -2.16 -33.39
N TYR A 143 12.81 -2.66 -32.43
CA TYR A 143 12.78 -4.08 -32.07
C TYR A 143 12.33 -4.97 -33.23
N VAL A 144 11.23 -4.60 -33.92
CA VAL A 144 10.74 -5.34 -35.10
C VAL A 144 11.79 -5.37 -36.21
N ALA A 145 12.44 -4.24 -36.51
CA ALA A 145 13.49 -4.19 -37.53
C ALA A 145 14.70 -5.08 -37.18
N MET A 146 15.01 -5.25 -35.88
CA MET A 146 16.06 -6.19 -35.44
C MET A 146 15.65 -7.65 -35.65
N LEU A 147 14.38 -7.98 -35.46
CA LEU A 147 13.86 -9.33 -35.70
C LEU A 147 13.86 -9.69 -37.19
N GLU A 148 13.48 -8.77 -38.07
CA GLU A 148 13.47 -8.96 -39.53
C GLU A 148 14.88 -9.25 -40.09
N VAL A 149 15.94 -8.80 -39.41
CA VAL A 149 17.34 -9.09 -39.78
C VAL A 149 17.80 -10.46 -39.27
N SER A 150 17.12 -11.04 -38.28
CA SER A 150 17.50 -12.30 -37.62
C SER A 150 16.80 -13.56 -38.15
N ASP A 151 15.91 -13.41 -39.14
CA ASP A 151 15.00 -14.46 -39.65
C ASP A 151 15.69 -15.54 -40.54
N GLU A 152 17.01 -15.76 -40.41
CA GLU A 152 17.71 -16.90 -41.04
C GLU A 152 17.72 -18.17 -40.17
N SER A 153 17.29 -18.08 -38.90
CA SER A 153 17.24 -19.23 -37.99
C SER A 153 15.93 -19.23 -37.21
N GLY A 154 14.98 -20.00 -37.71
CA GLY A 154 13.65 -20.14 -37.13
C GLY A 154 13.65 -20.64 -35.69
N ASP A 155 12.68 -20.11 -34.95
CA ASP A 155 12.17 -20.58 -33.66
C ASP A 155 13.11 -20.39 -32.45
N SER A 156 13.04 -19.19 -31.86
CA SER A 156 13.37 -19.02 -30.45
C SER A 156 12.39 -18.05 -29.79
N GLY A 157 11.63 -18.54 -28.80
CA GLY A 157 10.82 -17.70 -27.93
C GLY A 157 11.72 -16.70 -27.22
N THR A 158 11.75 -15.46 -27.70
CA THR A 158 12.62 -14.41 -27.18
C THR A 158 11.94 -13.77 -25.97
N TRP A 159 12.63 -13.79 -24.83
CA TRP A 159 12.19 -13.06 -23.64
C TRP A 159 12.19 -11.56 -23.94
N LEU A 160 11.04 -10.91 -23.79
CA LEU A 160 10.93 -9.46 -23.96
C LEU A 160 11.68 -8.74 -22.83
N PRO A 161 12.47 -7.69 -23.13
CA PRO A 161 13.12 -6.89 -22.10
C PRO A 161 12.09 -6.23 -21.17
N ALA A 162 12.20 -6.49 -19.86
CA ALA A 162 11.34 -5.87 -18.85
C ALA A 162 11.85 -4.49 -18.38
N GLY A 163 13.13 -4.17 -18.64
CA GLY A 163 13.78 -2.92 -18.26
C GLY A 163 14.78 -2.43 -19.32
N GLY A 164 15.21 -1.18 -19.18
CA GLY A 164 16.21 -0.58 -20.06
C GLY A 164 15.68 -0.01 -21.38
N PRO A 165 16.59 0.43 -22.27
CA PRO A 165 16.26 1.18 -23.49
C PRO A 165 15.35 0.44 -24.48
N ASP A 166 15.32 -0.89 -24.43
CA ASP A 166 14.57 -1.74 -25.34
C ASP A 166 13.21 -2.21 -24.78
N ALA A 167 12.88 -1.83 -23.53
CA ALA A 167 11.64 -2.24 -22.84
C ALA A 167 10.41 -1.46 -23.32
N TRP A 168 10.07 -1.60 -24.60
CA TRP A 168 8.95 -0.92 -25.24
C TRP A 168 7.59 -1.30 -24.62
N ASP A 169 7.41 -2.56 -24.18
CA ASP A 169 6.16 -3.02 -23.58
C ASP A 169 5.96 -2.41 -22.18
N THR A 170 7.02 -2.43 -21.34
CA THR A 170 7.04 -1.74 -20.05
C THR A 170 6.76 -0.24 -20.20
N SER A 171 7.35 0.40 -21.23
CA SER A 171 7.05 1.80 -21.55
C SER A 171 5.57 2.02 -21.83
N GLN A 172 4.96 1.17 -22.66
CA GLN A 172 3.52 1.26 -22.95
C GLN A 172 2.67 1.14 -21.67
N LEU A 173 3.01 0.20 -20.77
CA LEU A 173 2.32 0.02 -19.48
C LEU A 173 2.48 1.24 -18.58
N LEU A 174 3.68 1.80 -18.45
CA LEU A 174 3.95 3.02 -17.67
C LEU A 174 3.18 4.23 -18.22
N HIS A 175 3.10 4.38 -19.54
CA HIS A 175 2.28 5.43 -20.15
C HIS A 175 0.80 5.28 -19.82
N LYS A 176 0.26 4.05 -19.90
CA LYS A 176 -1.14 3.76 -19.53
C LYS A 176 -1.38 4.01 -18.03
N ALA A 177 -0.44 3.63 -17.16
CA ALA A 177 -0.52 3.91 -15.73
C ALA A 177 -0.50 5.42 -15.45
N PHE A 178 0.40 6.18 -16.08
CA PHE A 178 0.44 7.62 -15.95
C PHE A 178 -0.84 8.31 -16.46
N ASP A 179 -1.40 7.84 -17.57
CA ASP A 179 -2.67 8.38 -18.12
C ASP A 179 -3.81 8.28 -17.11
N ARG A 180 -3.87 7.17 -16.36
CA ARG A 180 -4.84 6.97 -15.28
C ARG A 180 -4.64 7.97 -14.14
N LEU A 181 -3.39 8.20 -13.73
CA LEU A 181 -3.07 9.19 -12.67
C LEU A 181 -3.35 10.63 -13.09
N ALA A 182 -3.09 10.96 -14.36
CA ALA A 182 -3.20 12.32 -14.89
C ALA A 182 -4.63 12.72 -15.31
N GLY A 183 -5.60 11.79 -15.29
CA GLY A 183 -6.98 12.07 -15.69
C GLY A 183 -7.19 12.23 -17.20
N ALA A 184 -6.42 11.52 -18.02
CA ALA A 184 -6.56 11.37 -19.48
C ALA A 184 -7.11 12.57 -20.29
N HIS A 185 -6.26 13.53 -20.68
CA HIS A 185 -6.62 14.54 -21.69
C HIS A 185 -5.49 14.86 -22.68
N GLY A 186 -5.79 14.75 -23.98
CA GLY A 186 -5.01 15.37 -25.06
C GLY A 186 -3.71 14.69 -25.50
N LEU A 187 -2.86 15.45 -26.21
CA LEU A 187 -1.56 15.00 -26.68
C LEU A 187 -0.62 14.73 -25.51
N LYS A 188 -0.07 13.52 -25.43
CA LYS A 188 0.81 13.07 -24.34
C LYS A 188 2.15 13.81 -24.42
N LYS A 189 2.43 14.67 -23.45
CA LYS A 189 3.70 15.42 -23.37
C LYS A 189 4.57 14.88 -22.26
N ARG A 190 5.90 14.94 -22.46
CA ARG A 190 6.91 14.65 -21.44
C ARG A 190 6.71 15.45 -20.14
N THR A 191 6.15 16.64 -20.27
CA THR A 191 5.92 17.60 -19.17
C THR A 191 4.55 17.47 -18.51
N ASP A 192 3.69 16.55 -18.94
CA ASP A 192 2.42 16.29 -18.25
C ASP A 192 2.71 15.94 -16.79
N LYS A 193 1.85 16.42 -15.88
CA LYS A 193 2.01 16.25 -14.43
C LYS A 193 0.87 15.44 -13.86
N ILE A 194 1.14 14.73 -12.78
CA ILE A 194 0.08 14.19 -11.92
C ILE A 194 -0.60 15.39 -11.22
N PRO A 195 -1.94 15.51 -11.31
CA PRO A 195 -2.70 16.61 -10.72
C PRO A 195 -2.61 16.61 -9.20
N ALA A 196 -2.53 17.79 -8.59
CA ALA A 196 -2.51 17.93 -7.13
C ALA A 196 -3.83 17.48 -6.49
N GLU A 197 -4.92 17.58 -7.25
CA GLU A 197 -6.26 17.15 -6.89
C GLU A 197 -6.31 15.65 -6.55
N LEU A 198 -5.49 14.82 -7.19
CA LEU A 198 -5.38 13.40 -6.84
C LEU A 198 -4.90 13.22 -5.41
N PHE A 199 -3.86 13.94 -5.00
CA PHE A 199 -3.30 13.84 -3.64
C PHE A 199 -4.25 14.42 -2.59
N ALA A 200 -4.97 15.49 -2.92
CA ALA A 200 -6.03 16.03 -2.07
C ALA A 200 -7.13 14.98 -1.82
N LYS A 201 -7.60 14.31 -2.87
CA LYS A 201 -8.60 13.23 -2.78
C LYS A 201 -8.11 12.05 -1.93
N LEU A 202 -6.83 11.66 -2.04
CA LEU A 202 -6.23 10.64 -1.16
C LEU A 202 -6.16 11.09 0.31
N LYS A 203 -5.86 12.36 0.57
CA LYS A 203 -5.90 12.91 1.94
C LYS A 203 -7.31 12.93 2.51
N ASP A 204 -8.32 13.18 1.68
CA ASP A 204 -9.71 13.14 2.11
C ASP A 204 -10.15 11.72 2.48
N GLN A 205 -9.65 10.69 1.78
CA GLN A 205 -9.80 9.30 2.21
C GLN A 205 -9.18 9.06 3.59
N LEU A 206 -7.98 9.60 3.86
CA LEU A 206 -7.35 9.51 5.19
C LEU A 206 -8.05 10.32 6.28
N ARG A 207 -9.00 11.19 5.91
CA ARG A 207 -9.90 11.92 6.82
C ARG A 207 -11.28 11.28 6.93
N ALA A 208 -11.44 10.06 6.42
CA ALA A 208 -12.71 9.36 6.50
C ALA A 208 -13.21 9.29 7.96
N PRO A 209 -14.53 9.32 8.19
CA PRO A 209 -15.09 9.36 9.55
C PRO A 209 -14.59 8.24 10.47
N ALA A 210 -14.36 7.04 9.93
CA ALA A 210 -13.80 5.91 10.68
C ALA A 210 -12.40 6.23 11.23
N ILE A 211 -11.50 6.76 10.38
CA ILE A 211 -10.13 7.13 10.77
C ILE A 211 -10.15 8.25 11.81
N GLU A 212 -10.96 9.29 11.60
CA GLU A 212 -11.05 10.42 12.54
C GLU A 212 -11.61 10.00 13.90
N ARG A 213 -12.58 9.07 13.95
CA ARG A 213 -13.06 8.49 15.21
C ARG A 213 -11.94 7.75 15.93
N VAL A 214 -11.25 6.84 15.22
CA VAL A 214 -10.13 6.05 15.79
C VAL A 214 -9.02 6.96 16.29
N ARG A 215 -8.63 7.97 15.51
CA ARG A 215 -7.62 8.96 15.87
C ARG A 215 -8.02 9.77 17.10
N THR A 216 -9.25 10.27 17.13
CA THR A 216 -9.77 11.07 18.26
C THR A 216 -9.77 10.25 19.55
N LEU A 217 -10.21 8.99 19.50
CA LEU A 217 -10.13 8.08 20.63
C LEU A 217 -8.67 7.87 21.06
N ALA A 218 -7.79 7.59 20.10
CA ALA A 218 -6.37 7.35 20.35
C ALA A 218 -5.72 8.54 21.05
N ASP A 219 -5.89 9.74 20.51
CA ASP A 219 -5.32 10.97 21.05
C ASP A 219 -5.89 11.26 22.44
N ARG A 220 -7.21 11.32 22.59
CA ARG A 220 -7.83 11.90 23.79
C ARG A 220 -7.96 10.95 24.98
N SER A 221 -7.99 9.64 24.74
CA SER A 221 -8.29 8.64 25.78
C SER A 221 -7.24 7.54 25.97
N ILE A 222 -6.46 7.22 24.94
CA ILE A 222 -5.48 6.13 25.01
C ILE A 222 -4.06 6.68 25.22
N ALA A 223 -3.63 7.58 24.34
CA ALA A 223 -2.31 8.20 24.41
C ALA A 223 -2.28 9.33 25.45
N HIS A 224 -3.39 10.06 25.57
CA HIS A 224 -3.61 11.04 26.62
C HIS A 224 -4.81 10.63 27.48
N ALA A 225 -4.80 11.07 28.74
CA ALA A 225 -5.92 10.96 29.65
C ALA A 225 -6.60 12.33 29.77
N GLU A 226 -7.16 12.83 28.65
CA GLU A 226 -7.82 14.13 28.66
C GLU A 226 -9.02 14.13 29.60
N ARG A 227 -9.30 15.30 30.17
CA ARG A 227 -10.54 15.49 30.94
C ARG A 227 -11.72 15.59 29.98
N ILE A 228 -12.44 14.48 29.80
CA ILE A 228 -13.63 14.41 28.96
C ILE A 228 -14.82 15.07 29.70
N SER A 229 -15.54 15.95 29.00
CA SER A 229 -16.77 16.59 29.49
C SER A 229 -17.96 16.24 28.58
N PRO A 230 -19.21 16.38 29.06
CA PRO A 230 -20.39 16.20 28.21
C PRO A 230 -20.42 17.11 26.97
N ASP A 231 -19.80 18.30 27.05
CA ASP A 231 -19.72 19.26 25.94
C ASP A 231 -18.64 18.91 24.90
N SER A 232 -17.76 17.96 25.21
CA SER A 232 -16.71 17.49 24.30
C SER A 232 -16.48 15.98 24.47
N PRO A 233 -17.48 15.15 24.11
CA PRO A 233 -17.37 13.70 24.27
C PRO A 233 -16.31 13.13 23.31
N VAL A 234 -15.72 12.00 23.69
CA VAL A 234 -14.91 11.19 22.79
C VAL A 234 -15.87 10.28 22.01
N PRO A 235 -15.72 10.15 20.68
CA PRO A 235 -16.61 9.34 19.87
C PRO A 235 -16.58 7.87 20.31
N VAL A 236 -17.75 7.24 20.35
CA VAL A 236 -17.84 5.78 20.48
C VAL A 236 -17.22 5.19 19.22
N THR A 237 -16.13 4.44 19.40
CA THR A 237 -15.38 3.80 18.32
C THR A 237 -15.58 2.29 18.44
N THR A 238 -15.92 1.63 17.33
CA THR A 238 -16.18 0.19 17.28
C THR A 238 -15.01 -0.58 16.65
N PHE A 239 -15.05 -1.91 16.71
CA PHE A 239 -14.12 -2.75 15.95
C PHE A 239 -14.27 -2.56 14.43
N ASP A 240 -15.48 -2.30 13.95
CA ASP A 240 -15.75 -2.03 12.54
C ASP A 240 -15.11 -0.72 12.08
N ASP A 241 -15.10 0.32 12.94
CA ASP A 241 -14.39 1.58 12.65
C ASP A 241 -12.89 1.36 12.48
N VAL A 242 -12.31 0.51 13.32
CA VAL A 242 -10.88 0.18 13.28
C VAL A 242 -10.53 -0.64 12.03
N GLU A 243 -11.37 -1.60 11.68
CA GLU A 243 -11.21 -2.41 10.46
C GLU A 243 -11.34 -1.55 9.20
N GLU A 244 -12.36 -0.69 9.14
CA GLU A 244 -12.57 0.22 8.02
C GLU A 244 -11.42 1.23 7.87
N ALA A 245 -10.93 1.78 8.98
CA ALA A 245 -9.76 2.65 8.98
C ALA A 245 -8.53 1.92 8.40
N LEU A 246 -8.28 0.68 8.83
CA LEU A 246 -7.17 -0.12 8.32
C LEU A 246 -7.34 -0.44 6.82
N ARG A 247 -8.56 -0.77 6.37
CA ARG A 247 -8.87 -1.01 4.96
C ARG A 247 -8.53 0.20 4.08
N ILE A 248 -8.96 1.40 4.49
CA ILE A 248 -8.68 2.65 3.76
C ILE A 248 -7.17 2.90 3.69
N ILE A 249 -6.47 2.76 4.82
CA ILE A 249 -5.02 2.92 4.93
C ILE A 249 -4.28 1.97 3.98
N VAL A 250 -4.69 0.69 3.92
CA VAL A 250 -4.13 -0.32 3.01
C VAL A 250 -4.32 0.10 1.56
N ARG A 251 -5.54 0.49 1.17
CA ARG A 251 -5.85 0.93 -0.20
C ARG A 251 -5.01 2.13 -0.63
N VAL A 252 -4.97 3.18 0.19
CA VAL A 252 -4.18 4.38 -0.10
C VAL A 252 -2.68 4.04 -0.21
N THR A 253 -2.16 3.22 0.70
CA THR A 253 -0.74 2.83 0.68
C THR A 253 -0.41 2.01 -0.56
N ASN A 254 -1.26 1.04 -0.89
CA ASN A 254 -1.03 0.18 -2.04
C ASN A 254 -1.11 0.97 -3.35
N PHE A 255 -2.08 1.88 -3.47
CA PHE A 255 -2.20 2.80 -4.60
C PHE A 255 -0.96 3.69 -4.75
N LEU A 256 -0.42 4.22 -3.65
CA LEU A 256 0.82 5.01 -3.69
C LEU A 256 2.01 4.17 -4.20
N SER A 257 2.18 2.96 -3.66
CA SER A 257 3.29 2.07 -4.05
C SER A 257 3.16 1.60 -5.51
N ALA A 258 2.03 0.99 -5.85
CA ALA A 258 1.82 0.32 -7.13
C ALA A 258 1.49 1.27 -8.28
N SER A 259 0.69 2.30 -8.03
CA SER A 259 0.22 3.20 -9.09
C SER A 259 1.10 4.46 -9.18
N VAL A 260 1.29 5.20 -8.07
CA VAL A 260 2.01 6.49 -8.09
C VAL A 260 3.52 6.32 -8.25
N PHE A 261 4.11 5.29 -7.66
CA PHE A 261 5.55 5.03 -7.80
C PHE A 261 5.89 3.91 -8.80
N TYR A 262 4.89 3.22 -9.34
CA TYR A 262 5.06 2.05 -10.21
C TYR A 262 6.07 1.06 -9.61
N ASP A 263 5.80 0.66 -8.38
CA ASP A 263 6.62 -0.27 -7.62
C ASP A 263 5.79 -1.46 -7.12
N ALA A 264 6.37 -2.33 -6.30
CA ALA A 264 5.71 -3.51 -5.78
C ALA A 264 4.40 -3.17 -5.05
N ALA A 265 3.32 -3.82 -5.47
CA ALA A 265 2.08 -3.88 -4.71
C ALA A 265 2.26 -4.78 -3.48
N PHE A 266 1.37 -4.63 -2.50
CA PHE A 266 1.23 -5.62 -1.44
C PHE A 266 0.75 -6.94 -2.05
N GLY A 267 1.59 -7.97 -1.99
CA GLY A 267 1.19 -9.31 -2.46
C GLY A 267 0.21 -10.00 -1.51
N SER A 268 0.34 -9.78 -0.19
CA SER A 268 -0.62 -10.23 0.83
C SER A 268 -0.60 -9.23 1.98
N VAL A 269 -1.77 -8.79 2.43
CA VAL A 269 -1.89 -7.83 3.53
C VAL A 269 -1.55 -8.54 4.85
N VAL A 270 -1.98 -9.79 5.01
CA VAL A 270 -1.60 -10.65 6.13
C VAL A 270 -0.35 -11.47 5.76
N PRO A 271 0.73 -11.43 6.55
CA PRO A 271 1.92 -12.27 6.30
C PRO A 271 1.59 -13.76 6.27
N THR A 272 2.20 -14.52 5.36
CA THR A 272 2.07 -15.98 5.32
C THR A 272 2.83 -16.60 6.50
N PRO A 273 2.14 -17.26 7.45
CA PRO A 273 2.80 -17.89 8.58
C PRO A 273 3.64 -19.09 8.12
N GLN A 274 4.83 -19.27 8.72
CA GLN A 274 5.71 -20.42 8.49
C GLN A 274 5.49 -21.54 9.53
N TYR A 275 4.39 -21.48 10.27
CA TYR A 275 4.01 -22.41 11.33
C TYR A 275 2.48 -22.55 11.37
N ASP A 276 1.97 -23.58 12.08
CA ASP A 276 0.53 -23.70 12.31
C ASP A 276 0.08 -22.65 13.34
N VAL A 277 -0.61 -21.61 12.86
CA VAL A 277 -1.10 -20.48 13.66
C VAL A 277 -2.15 -20.89 14.70
N LEU A 278 -2.73 -22.09 14.56
CA LEU A 278 -3.72 -22.63 15.48
C LEU A 278 -3.14 -23.70 16.41
N ALA A 279 -1.83 -23.97 16.35
CA ALA A 279 -1.20 -24.97 17.21
C ALA A 279 -1.45 -24.66 18.69
N ASN A 280 -1.99 -25.65 19.42
CA ASN A 280 -2.36 -25.58 20.83
C ASN A 280 -3.48 -24.58 21.18
N LEU A 281 -4.18 -24.03 20.18
CA LEU A 281 -5.38 -23.24 20.44
C LEU A 281 -6.49 -24.12 21.05
N ASP A 282 -6.51 -25.42 20.77
CA ASP A 282 -7.47 -26.35 21.34
C ASP A 282 -7.28 -26.67 22.84
N ALA A 283 -6.26 -26.08 23.47
CA ALA A 283 -6.14 -26.01 24.92
C ALA A 283 -6.31 -24.56 25.38
N PRO A 284 -6.90 -24.30 26.56
CA PRO A 284 -8.35 -24.22 26.87
C PRO A 284 -9.23 -23.31 25.98
N TRP A 285 -8.85 -22.93 24.75
CA TRP A 285 -9.66 -21.97 23.97
C TRP A 285 -10.82 -22.59 23.19
N ILE A 286 -10.65 -23.78 22.63
CA ILE A 286 -11.67 -24.44 21.81
C ILE A 286 -11.52 -25.96 21.84
N SER A 287 -12.60 -26.70 21.65
CA SER A 287 -12.55 -28.15 21.47
C SER A 287 -11.85 -28.53 20.16
N SER A 288 -10.96 -29.53 20.17
CA SER A 288 -10.21 -29.95 18.97
C SER A 288 -11.10 -30.30 17.77
N ALA A 289 -12.34 -30.73 18.01
CA ALA A 289 -13.33 -31.02 16.97
C ALA A 289 -13.73 -29.79 16.12
N LEU A 290 -13.60 -28.58 16.66
CA LEU A 290 -13.99 -27.32 15.99
C LEU A 290 -12.81 -26.58 15.34
N ILE A 291 -11.59 -27.12 15.44
CA ILE A 291 -10.38 -26.53 14.81
C ILE A 291 -10.51 -26.43 13.28
N PRO A 292 -11.10 -27.39 12.55
CA PRO A 292 -11.32 -27.24 11.11
C PRO A 292 -12.13 -25.99 10.76
N ASP A 293 -13.21 -25.71 11.50
CA ASP A 293 -14.08 -24.54 11.29
C ASP A 293 -13.30 -23.23 11.51
N LEU A 294 -12.42 -23.18 12.52
CA LEU A 294 -11.54 -22.03 12.73
C LEU A 294 -10.51 -21.85 11.63
N ARG A 295 -10.00 -22.94 11.06
CA ARG A 295 -9.07 -22.85 9.93
C ARG A 295 -9.76 -22.26 8.71
N ASP A 296 -11.01 -22.62 8.46
CA ASP A 296 -11.82 -22.01 7.41
C ASP A 296 -12.09 -20.53 7.71
N LYS A 297 -12.40 -20.18 8.97
CA LYS A 297 -12.53 -18.76 9.35
C LYS A 297 -11.25 -17.97 9.16
N TRP A 298 -10.10 -18.52 9.55
CA TRP A 298 -8.80 -17.88 9.33
C TRP A 298 -8.55 -17.58 7.86
N ARG A 299 -8.81 -18.57 6.98
CA ARG A 299 -8.70 -18.38 5.52
C ARG A 299 -9.66 -17.32 5.01
N GLU A 300 -10.92 -17.35 5.45
CA GLU A 300 -11.93 -16.35 5.10
C GLU A 300 -11.46 -14.93 5.46
N VAL A 301 -10.97 -14.73 6.68
CA VAL A 301 -10.46 -13.44 7.16
C VAL A 301 -9.25 -12.99 6.33
N CYS A 302 -8.25 -13.86 6.14
CA CYS A 302 -7.06 -13.53 5.36
C CYS A 302 -7.42 -13.17 3.92
N ASN A 303 -8.27 -13.97 3.27
CA ASN A 303 -8.73 -13.72 1.91
C ASN A 303 -9.49 -12.39 1.83
N SER A 304 -10.39 -12.12 2.78
CA SER A 304 -11.13 -10.86 2.84
C SER A 304 -10.24 -9.64 3.04
N MET A 305 -9.11 -9.76 3.74
CA MET A 305 -8.19 -8.65 3.95
C MET A 305 -7.25 -8.46 2.76
N ASN A 306 -6.92 -9.54 2.05
CA ASN A 306 -6.10 -9.46 0.84
C ASN A 306 -6.82 -8.71 -0.28
N THR A 307 -8.15 -8.81 -0.38
CA THR A 307 -8.91 -8.02 -1.37
C THR A 307 -8.81 -6.51 -1.15
N TRP A 308 -8.39 -6.04 0.03
CA TRP A 308 -8.15 -4.62 0.28
C TRP A 308 -6.98 -4.07 -0.53
N ALA A 309 -6.04 -4.92 -0.95
CA ALA A 309 -4.94 -4.55 -1.83
C ALA A 309 -5.31 -4.71 -3.32
N ASP A 310 -6.27 -5.55 -3.67
CA ASP A 310 -6.59 -5.89 -5.06
C ASP A 310 -7.40 -4.80 -5.78
N ASP A 311 -8.23 -4.04 -5.06
CA ASP A 311 -9.12 -3.02 -5.63
C ASP A 311 -8.47 -1.62 -5.65
N ILE A 312 -7.34 -1.47 -6.35
CA ILE A 312 -6.61 -0.19 -6.46
C ILE A 312 -6.50 0.37 -7.89
N ASP A 313 -7.00 -0.35 -8.89
CA ASP A 313 -6.94 0.06 -10.29
C ASP A 313 -8.15 0.92 -10.69
N ASP A 314 -9.23 0.31 -11.18
CA ASP A 314 -10.35 1.07 -11.76
C ASP A 314 -11.41 1.46 -10.72
N GLY A 315 -11.72 0.59 -9.75
CA GLY A 315 -12.71 0.87 -8.70
C GLY A 315 -12.29 2.02 -7.80
N PHE A 316 -11.05 2.01 -7.33
CA PHE A 316 -10.53 3.05 -6.43
C PHE A 316 -10.38 4.41 -7.11
N LEU A 317 -9.87 4.47 -8.36
CA LEU A 317 -9.78 5.74 -9.08
C LEU A 317 -11.16 6.35 -9.40
N LEU A 318 -12.17 5.52 -9.65
CA LEU A 318 -13.56 5.97 -9.81
C LEU A 318 -14.16 6.47 -8.49
N GLU A 319 -13.84 5.86 -7.36
CA GLU A 319 -14.22 6.40 -6.04
C GLU A 319 -13.57 7.76 -5.76
N LEU A 320 -12.41 8.03 -6.38
CA LEU A 320 -11.77 9.32 -6.30
C LEU A 320 -12.32 10.32 -7.32
N SER A 321 -12.92 9.92 -8.46
CA SER A 321 -13.33 10.84 -9.55
C SER A 321 -14.50 11.74 -9.17
#